data_AF-A0A0M2CVK4-F1
#
_entry.id   AF-A0A0M2CVK4-F1
#
_cell.length_a   1.000
_cell.length_b   1.000
_cell.length_c   1.000
_cell.angle_alpha   90.00
_cell.angle_beta   90.00
_cell.angle_gamma   90.00
#
_symmetry.space_group_name_H-M   'P 1'
#
loop_
_entity.id
_entity.type
_entity.pdbx_description
1 polymer ?
#
loop_
_entity_poly.entity_id
_entity_poly.type
_entity_poly.pdbx_seq_one_letter_code
_entity_poly.pdbx_strand_id
1 'polypeptide(L)'
;MGFLTESVDVDCDTDGVPVGVRWRGRDYLVAQGPVRWYERRAWWSEDARLPKDRGIGAVDQQMWRVQVQLNTRSELLTLELVHTLDTGRWRLLAATSASGIRVVRCA
;
A
#
# COMPACT_ATOMS: atom_id res chain seq x y z
N MET A 1 0.89 14.40 13.32
CA MET A 1 2.09 13.55 13.43
C MET A 1 2.13 12.74 12.15
N GLY A 2 3.05 13.07 11.24
CA GLY A 2 3.02 12.54 9.88
C GLY A 2 3.60 11.13 9.82
N PHE A 3 2.78 10.16 9.43
CA PHE A 3 3.24 8.79 9.18
C PHE A 3 4.25 8.79 8.02
N LEU A 4 5.50 8.40 8.27
CA LEU A 4 6.58 8.38 7.27
C LEU A 4 6.41 7.23 6.27
N THR A 5 5.41 7.31 5.39
CA THR A 5 5.11 6.27 4.39
C THR A 5 6.11 6.31 3.23
N GLU A 6 6.73 5.18 2.92
CA GLU A 6 7.73 5.00 1.86
C GLU A 6 7.04 4.83 0.50
N SER A 7 7.47 5.55 -0.54
CA SER A 7 6.95 5.32 -1.90
C SER A 7 7.49 3.99 -2.43
N VAL A 8 6.60 3.18 -3.01
CA VAL A 8 6.96 1.91 -3.62
C VAL A 8 6.38 1.81 -5.02
N ASP A 9 7.00 0.99 -5.85
CA ASP A 9 6.55 0.72 -7.20
C ASP A 9 5.88 -0.66 -7.20
N VAL A 10 4.67 -0.74 -7.74
CA VAL A 10 3.81 -1.92 -7.68
C VAL A 10 3.33 -2.26 -9.07
N ASP A 11 3.73 -3.44 -9.55
CA ASP A 11 3.24 -4.01 -10.78
C ASP A 11 1.88 -4.65 -10.52
N CYS A 12 0.89 -4.25 -11.32
CA CYS A 12 -0.46 -4.77 -11.26
C CYS A 12 -0.80 -5.54 -12.53
N ASP A 13 -1.63 -6.57 -12.39
CA ASP A 13 -2.34 -7.19 -13.51
C ASP A 13 -3.38 -6.22 -14.10
N THR A 14 -3.94 -6.58 -15.25
CA THR A 14 -5.08 -6.01 -15.97
C THR A 14 -6.27 -5.68 -15.06
N ASP A 15 -6.52 -6.49 -14.02
CA ASP A 15 -7.57 -6.26 -13.02
C ASP A 15 -7.17 -5.28 -11.90
N GLY A 16 -5.97 -4.69 -11.99
CA GLY A 16 -5.43 -3.78 -10.97
C GLY A 16 -5.01 -4.51 -9.69
N VAL A 17 -4.73 -5.80 -9.78
CA VAL A 17 -4.31 -6.65 -8.66
C VAL A 17 -2.78 -6.69 -8.60
N PRO A 18 -2.14 -6.40 -7.45
CA PRO A 18 -0.69 -6.47 -7.33
C PRO A 18 -0.16 -7.86 -7.64
N VAL A 19 0.84 -7.93 -8.52
CA VAL A 19 1.59 -9.14 -8.89
C VAL A 19 3.07 -9.04 -8.54
N GLY A 20 3.60 -7.82 -8.47
CA GLY A 20 4.99 -7.54 -8.10
C GLY A 20 5.12 -6.25 -7.30
N VAL A 21 6.13 -6.19 -6.44
CA VAL A 21 6.46 -4.99 -5.66
C VAL A 21 7.95 -4.76 -5.68
N ARG A 22 8.38 -3.58 -6.12
CA ARG A 22 9.78 -3.15 -6.08
C ARG A 22 10.00 -2.23 -4.89
N TRP A 23 10.78 -2.71 -3.93
CA TRP A 23 11.03 -2.03 -2.65
C TRP A 23 12.51 -2.14 -2.27
N ARG A 24 13.13 -1.01 -1.90
CA ARG A 24 14.56 -0.90 -1.53
C ARG A 24 15.53 -1.54 -2.55
N GLY A 25 15.24 -1.34 -3.83
CA GLY A 25 16.06 -1.87 -4.92
C GLY A 25 15.98 -3.39 -5.09
N ARG A 26 14.96 -4.03 -4.52
CA ARG A 26 14.68 -5.45 -4.70
C ARG A 26 13.28 -5.64 -5.27
N ASP A 27 13.16 -6.61 -6.16
CA ASP A 27 11.90 -7.02 -6.78
C ASP A 27 11.33 -8.21 -6.03
N TYR A 28 10.13 -8.04 -5.48
CA TYR A 28 9.40 -9.08 -4.78
C TYR A 28 8.22 -9.52 -5.63
N LEU A 29 7.96 -10.83 -5.66
CA LEU A 29 6.81 -11.41 -6.32
C LEU A 29 5.71 -11.73 -5.31
N VAL A 30 4.46 -11.46 -5.69
CA VAL A 30 3.29 -11.84 -4.88
C VAL A 30 3.17 -13.35 -4.86
N ALA A 31 3.21 -13.93 -3.66
CA ALA A 31 3.23 -15.37 -3.44
C ALA A 31 1.86 -15.93 -3.05
N GLN A 32 0.99 -15.10 -2.47
CA GLN A 32 -0.36 -15.46 -2.09
C GLN A 32 -1.35 -14.39 -2.53
N GLY A 33 -2.63 -14.77 -2.65
CA GLY A 33 -3.70 -13.88 -3.08
C GLY A 33 -3.73 -12.58 -2.27
N PRO A 34 -3.60 -11.41 -2.92
CA PRO A 34 -3.60 -10.13 -2.21
C PRO A 34 -4.99 -9.80 -1.67
N VAL A 35 -5.05 -9.21 -0.49
CA VAL A 35 -6.30 -8.77 0.14
C VAL A 35 -6.47 -7.28 -0.09
N ARG A 36 -7.61 -6.90 -0.66
CA ARG A 36 -8.00 -5.51 -0.90
C ARG A 36 -9.15 -5.09 0.00
N TRP A 37 -9.05 -3.91 0.59
CA TRP A 37 -10.17 -3.22 1.23
C TRP A 37 -10.12 -1.72 0.95
N TYR A 38 -11.19 -1.01 1.29
CA TYR A 38 -11.28 0.44 1.12
C TYR A 38 -11.43 1.09 2.49
N GLU A 39 -10.62 2.10 2.76
CA GLU A 39 -10.75 2.94 3.94
C GLU A 39 -11.23 4.33 3.55
N ARG A 40 -12.30 4.77 4.21
CA ARG A 40 -12.85 6.11 4.01
C ARG A 40 -12.05 7.11 4.81
N ARG A 41 -11.41 8.04 4.11
CA ARG A 41 -10.85 9.22 4.76
C ARG A 41 -11.99 10.15 5.17
N ALA A 42 -12.14 10.39 6.47
CA ALA A 42 -13.14 11.32 6.96
C ALA A 42 -12.85 12.74 6.43
N TRP A 43 -13.76 13.28 5.63
CA TRP A 43 -13.65 14.61 5.03
C TRP A 43 -13.59 15.76 6.06
N TRP A 44 -13.83 15.49 7.35
CA TRP A 44 -13.75 16.45 8.44
C TRP A 44 -12.50 16.35 9.32
N SER A 45 -11.62 15.36 9.12
CA SER A 45 -10.63 15.01 10.16
C SER A 45 -9.24 15.64 10.00
N GLU A 46 -8.94 16.34 8.91
CA GLU A 46 -7.71 17.17 8.82
C GLU A 46 -8.00 18.41 7.97
N ASP A 47 -7.66 19.57 8.52
CA ASP A 47 -7.92 20.95 8.07
C ASP A 47 -7.32 21.27 6.67
N ALA A 48 -7.78 20.60 5.61
CA ALA A 48 -7.41 20.89 4.23
C ALA A 48 -8.66 21.38 3.49
N ARG A 49 -8.69 22.69 3.22
CA ARG A 49 -9.68 23.33 2.35
C ARG A 49 -9.75 22.58 1.02
N LEU A 50 -10.72 21.68 0.90
CA LEU A 50 -11.09 21.06 -0.37
C LEU A 50 -11.58 22.18 -1.31
N PRO A 51 -10.97 22.33 -2.50
CA PRO A 51 -11.53 23.19 -3.54
C PRO A 51 -12.99 22.82 -3.79
N LYS A 52 -13.85 23.85 -3.84
CA LYS A 52 -15.32 23.76 -3.83
C LYS A 52 -15.89 23.00 -5.05
N ASP A 53 -15.06 22.68 -6.04
CA ASP A 53 -15.40 21.89 -7.23
C ASP A 53 -15.27 20.36 -7.04
N ARG A 54 -14.60 19.88 -5.97
CA ARG A 54 -14.46 18.44 -5.64
C ARG A 54 -15.39 17.99 -4.51
N GLY A 55 -16.63 18.46 -4.56
CA GLY A 55 -17.56 18.45 -3.42
C GLY A 55 -18.29 17.15 -3.07
N ILE A 56 -18.08 16.01 -3.75
CA ILE A 56 -18.80 14.76 -3.43
C ILE A 56 -17.90 13.56 -3.75
N GLY A 57 -17.30 12.92 -2.73
CA GLY A 57 -16.62 11.62 -2.88
C GLY A 57 -15.09 11.57 -2.63
N ALA A 58 -14.46 12.65 -2.18
CA ALA A 58 -13.05 12.66 -1.80
C ALA A 58 -12.82 11.86 -0.50
N VAL A 59 -12.05 10.78 -0.40
CA VAL A 59 -11.26 9.95 -1.32
C VAL A 59 -11.24 8.57 -0.65
N ASP A 60 -11.76 7.52 -1.29
CA ASP A 60 -11.54 6.15 -0.79
C ASP A 60 -10.07 5.79 -1.01
N GLN A 61 -9.33 5.51 0.06
CA GLN A 61 -7.99 4.97 -0.05
C GLN A 61 -8.09 3.47 -0.23
N GLN A 62 -7.50 2.95 -1.31
CA GLN A 62 -7.49 1.53 -1.56
C GLN A 62 -6.33 0.92 -0.77
N MET A 63 -6.66 0.14 0.24
CA MET A 63 -5.72 -0.51 1.13
C MET A 63 -5.49 -1.94 0.66
N TRP A 64 -4.23 -2.36 0.75
CA TRP A 64 -3.81 -3.67 0.28
C TRP A 64 -2.92 -4.33 1.32
N ARG A 65 -3.13 -5.63 1.50
CA ARG A 65 -2.19 -6.50 2.19
C ARG A 65 -1.75 -7.56 1.21
N VAL A 66 -0.45 -7.56 0.94
CA VAL A 66 0.15 -8.47 -0.04
C VAL A 66 1.24 -9.28 0.63
N GLN A 67 1.29 -10.58 0.33
CA GLN A 67 2.36 -11.45 0.77
C GLN A 67 3.32 -11.68 -0.38
N VAL A 68 4.56 -11.27 -0.17
CA VAL A 68 5.58 -11.25 -1.21
C VAL A 68 6.83 -11.98 -0.78
N GLN A 69 7.60 -12.47 -1.74
CA GLN A 69 8.90 -13.11 -1.50
C GLN A 69 9.87 -12.75 -2.63
N LEU A 70 11.17 -12.72 -2.33
CA LEU A 70 12.21 -12.47 -3.33
C LEU A 70 12.38 -13.64 -4.31
N ASN A 71 12.21 -14.86 -3.81
CA ASN A 71 12.22 -16.10 -4.57
C ASN A 71 11.45 -17.17 -3.79
N THR A 72 11.21 -18.32 -4.40
CA THR A 72 10.45 -19.43 -3.79
C THR A 72 11.07 -20.05 -2.54
N ARG A 73 12.33 -19.72 -2.22
CA ARG A 73 13.05 -20.18 -1.02
C ARG A 73 13.19 -19.10 0.05
N SER A 74 12.74 -17.87 -0.24
CA SER A 74 12.83 -16.75 0.69
C SER A 74 11.65 -16.75 1.65
N GLU A 75 11.84 -16.12 2.80
CA GLU A 75 10.74 -15.91 3.73
C GLU A 75 9.66 -15.01 3.13
N LEU A 76 8.41 -15.30 3.46
CA LEU A 76 7.27 -14.45 3.11
C LEU A 76 7.30 -13.16 3.92
N LEU A 77 7.17 -12.04 3.21
CA LEU A 77 7.01 -10.72 3.77
C LEU A 77 5.57 -10.26 3.53
N THR A 78 4.91 -9.84 4.60
CA THR A 78 3.60 -9.19 4.51
C THR A 78 3.80 -7.68 4.41
N LEU A 79 3.41 -7.11 3.28
CA LEU A 79 3.41 -5.67 3.04
C LEU A 79 1.98 -5.13 3.16
N GLU A 80 1.85 -4.03 3.89
CA GLU A 80 0.61 -3.25 3.94
C GLU A 80 0.83 -1.99 3.10
N LEU A 81 0.03 -1.83 2.05
CA LEU A 81 0.17 -0.79 1.04
C LEU A 81 -1.10 0.07 0.98
N VAL A 82 -0.93 1.34 0.62
CA VAL A 82 -2.02 2.23 0.22
C VAL A 82 -1.83 2.65 -1.22
N HIS A 83 -2.91 2.57 -1.99
CA HIS A 83 -3.00 3.05 -3.35
C HIS A 83 -3.95 4.24 -3.41
N THR A 84 -3.39 5.40 -3.75
CA THR A 84 -4.12 6.65 -3.87
C THR A 84 -4.63 6.78 -5.30
N LEU A 85 -5.92 6.50 -5.52
CA LEU A 85 -6.52 6.43 -6.86
C LEU A 85 -6.45 7.76 -7.65
N ASP A 86 -6.45 8.91 -6.98
CA ASP A 86 -6.37 10.20 -7.66
C ASP A 86 -4.99 10.52 -8.24
N THR A 87 -3.93 9.99 -7.62
CA THR A 87 -2.54 10.21 -8.06
C THR A 87 -1.89 8.96 -8.66
N GLY A 88 -2.53 7.79 -8.57
CA GLY A 88 -1.96 6.49 -8.92
C GLY A 88 -0.77 6.07 -8.04
N ARG A 89 -0.55 6.74 -6.90
CA ARG A 89 0.64 6.54 -6.08
C ARG A 89 0.46 5.38 -5.12
N TRP A 90 1.45 4.49 -5.07
CA TRP A 90 1.58 3.44 -4.07
C TRP A 90 2.52 3.85 -2.95
N ARG A 91 2.14 3.52 -1.71
CA ARG A 91 2.98 3.76 -0.53
C ARG A 91 2.93 2.57 0.41
N LEU A 92 4.07 2.24 1.00
CA LEU A 92 4.22 1.25 2.03
C LEU A 92 3.89 1.85 3.40
N LEU A 93 3.01 1.18 4.13
CA LEU A 93 2.62 1.49 5.51
C LEU A 93 3.41 0.66 6.52
N ALA A 94 3.55 -0.64 6.23
CA ALA A 94 4.26 -1.57 7.10
C ALA A 94 4.79 -2.77 6.32
N ALA A 95 5.92 -3.32 6.81
CA ALA A 95 6.49 -4.57 6.31
C ALA A 95 6.80 -5.50 7.49
N THR A 96 6.25 -6.71 7.47
CA THR A 96 6.38 -7.71 8.54
C THR A 96 6.76 -9.07 7.97
N SER A 97 7.83 -9.67 8.48
CA SER A 97 8.25 -11.03 8.11
C SER A 97 7.35 -12.10 8.74
N ALA A 98 7.26 -13.28 8.14
CA ALA A 98 6.50 -14.42 8.69
C ALA A 98 6.96 -14.81 10.11
N SER A 99 8.23 -14.60 10.43
CA SER A 99 8.83 -14.81 11.76
C SER A 99 8.41 -13.74 12.79
N GLY A 100 7.49 -12.84 12.45
CA GLY A 100 7.02 -11.75 13.31
C GLY A 100 7.99 -10.56 13.42
N ILE A 101 9.16 -10.64 12.79
CA ILE A 101 10.12 -9.54 12.73
C ILE A 101 9.53 -8.42 11.87
N ARG A 102 9.24 -7.28 12.51
CA ARG A 102 8.84 -6.07 11.79
C ARG A 102 10.06 -5.44 11.14
N VAL A 103 10.08 -5.45 9.81
CA VAL A 103 11.21 -4.96 9.03
C VAL A 103 11.12 -3.44 8.86
N VAL A 104 9.90 -2.87 8.82
CA VAL A 104 9.63 -1.43 8.85
C VAL A 104 8.27 -1.14 9.51
N ARG A 105 8.22 -0.10 10.35
CA ARG A 105 6.99 0.60 10.72
C ARG A 105 7.16 2.07 10.37
N CYS A 106 6.39 2.54 9.40
CA CYS A 106 6.27 3.96 9.11
C CYS A 106 5.43 4.57 10.24
N ALA A 107 6.10 5.15 11.25
CA ALA A 107 5.50 5.83 12.39
C ALA A 107 4.97 7.21 11.99
#